data_AF-A0A920NZ24-F1
#
_entry.id   AF-A0A920NZ24-F1
#
_cell.length_a   1.000
_cell.length_b   1.000
_cell.length_c   1.000
_cell.angle_alpha   90.00
_cell.angle_beta   90.00
_cell.angle_gamma   90.00
#
_symmetry.space_group_name_H-M   'P 1'
#
loop_
_entity.id
_entity.type
_entity.pdbx_description
1 polymer ?
#
loop_
_entity_poly.entity_id
_entity_poly.type
_entity_poly.pdbx_seq_one_letter_code
_entity_poly.pdbx_strand_id
1 'polypeptide(L)'
;MKRKTFFDSRDKYLSFVNSTNEKSKIAFYLFKKIEKISTRSPIFNVLDAGTGEGTIISTFLSGLHKYLPNKPIFIVGKEISIDDINVL
;
A
#
# COMPACT_ATOMS: atom_id res chain seq x y z
N MET A 1 17.65 -26.94 -11.25
CA MET A 1 17.99 -26.10 -10.08
C MET A 1 17.31 -24.74 -10.26
N LYS A 2 16.35 -24.35 -9.39
CA LYS A 2 15.67 -23.03 -9.50
C LYS A 2 16.71 -21.92 -9.32
N ARG A 3 16.77 -20.98 -10.26
CA ARG A 3 17.63 -19.79 -10.14
C ARG A 3 17.15 -19.00 -8.92
N LYS A 4 18.04 -18.76 -7.95
CA LYS A 4 17.71 -17.89 -6.81
C LYS A 4 17.38 -16.50 -7.35
N THR A 5 16.13 -16.09 -7.22
CA THR A 5 15.66 -14.77 -7.64
C THR A 5 16.06 -13.73 -6.59
N PHE A 6 15.97 -12.46 -6.97
CA PHE A 6 16.28 -11.33 -6.08
C PHE A 6 15.49 -11.39 -4.76
N PHE A 7 14.26 -11.88 -4.80
CA PHE A 7 13.33 -11.93 -3.66
C PHE A 7 13.49 -13.18 -2.77
N ASP A 8 14.35 -14.14 -3.15
CA ASP A 8 14.57 -15.36 -2.36
C ASP A 8 15.45 -15.14 -1.13
N SER A 9 16.01 -13.94 -0.95
CA SER A 9 16.83 -13.55 0.21
C SER A 9 16.22 -12.35 0.91
N ARG A 10 15.85 -12.53 2.19
CA ARG A 10 15.27 -11.47 3.03
C ARG A 10 16.21 -10.27 3.16
N ASP A 11 17.52 -10.49 3.27
CA ASP A 11 18.51 -9.42 3.37
C ASP A 11 18.56 -8.55 2.09
N LYS A 12 18.47 -9.17 0.91
CA LYS A 12 18.42 -8.44 -0.36
C LYS A 12 17.14 -7.63 -0.50
N TYR A 13 16.01 -8.20 -0.10
CA TYR A 13 14.72 -7.49 -0.07
C TYR A 13 14.78 -6.28 0.87
N LEU A 14 15.21 -6.48 2.13
CA LEU A 14 15.29 -5.41 3.12
C LEU A 14 16.28 -4.33 2.68
N SER A 15 17.43 -4.69 2.12
CA SER A 15 18.39 -3.73 1.56
C SER A 15 17.74 -2.86 0.47
N PHE A 16 16.99 -3.45 -0.46
CA PHE A 16 16.26 -2.69 -1.47
C PHE A 16 15.18 -1.78 -0.88
N VAL A 17 14.35 -2.30 0.02
CA VAL A 17 13.27 -1.52 0.64
C VAL A 17 13.83 -0.33 1.42
N ASN A 18 14.93 -0.53 2.16
CA ASN A 18 15.50 0.51 3.02
C ASN A 18 16.41 1.49 2.26
N SER A 19 16.87 1.16 1.05
CA SER A 19 17.74 2.02 0.24
C SER A 19 17.03 2.74 -0.91
N THR A 20 15.74 2.48 -1.10
CA THR A 20 14.95 3.08 -2.19
C THR A 20 13.69 3.74 -1.65
N ASN A 21 13.05 4.55 -2.50
CA ASN A 21 11.75 5.17 -2.20
C ASN A 21 10.60 4.50 -2.98
N GLU A 22 10.75 3.21 -3.29
CA GLU A 22 9.81 2.42 -4.10
C GLU A 22 8.36 2.54 -3.57
N LYS A 23 8.14 2.31 -2.28
CA LYS A 23 6.81 2.40 -1.64
C LYS A 23 6.18 3.78 -1.79
N SER A 24 6.92 4.84 -1.48
CA SER A 24 6.40 6.20 -1.60
C SER A 24 6.08 6.56 -3.05
N LYS A 25 6.92 6.15 -4.01
CA LYS A 25 6.67 6.38 -5.43
C LYS A 25 5.39 5.67 -5.90
N ILE A 26 5.16 4.44 -5.45
CA ILE A 26 3.93 3.69 -5.73
C ILE A 26 2.72 4.41 -5.12
N ALA A 27 2.79 4.81 -3.85
CA ALA A 27 1.70 5.52 -3.18
C ALA A 27 1.31 6.83 -3.90
N PHE A 28 2.30 7.63 -4.31
CA PHE A 28 2.05 8.86 -5.09
C PHE A 28 1.47 8.57 -6.47
N TYR A 29 1.91 7.49 -7.12
CA TYR A 29 1.34 7.07 -8.40
C TYR A 29 -0.13 6.67 -8.25
N LEU A 30 -0.47 5.88 -7.21
CA LEU A 30 -1.85 5.50 -6.90
C LEU A 30 -2.71 6.74 -6.65
N PHE A 31 -2.23 7.71 -5.87
CA PHE A 31 -2.94 8.96 -5.61
C PHE A 31 -3.32 9.69 -6.92
N LYS A 32 -2.38 9.82 -7.87
CA LYS A 32 -2.65 10.46 -9.17
C LYS A 32 -3.71 9.73 -10.01
N LYS A 33 -4.03 8.48 -9.70
CA LYS A 33 -5.05 7.70 -10.41
C LYS A 33 -6.43 7.82 -9.77
N ILE A 34 -6.55 8.34 -8.55
CA ILE A 34 -7.84 8.45 -7.83
C ILE A 34 -8.88 9.23 -8.63
N GLU A 35 -8.47 10.30 -9.33
CA GLU A 35 -9.38 11.10 -10.16
C GLU A 35 -10.11 10.31 -11.25
N LYS A 36 -9.57 9.15 -11.64
CA LYS A 36 -10.16 8.26 -12.65
C LYS A 36 -11.11 7.23 -12.05
N ILE A 37 -11.18 7.12 -10.72
CA ILE A 37 -12.02 6.15 -10.02
C ILE A 37 -13.39 6.78 -9.79
N SER A 38 -14.46 6.04 -10.10
CA SER A 38 -15.82 6.48 -9.81
C SER A 38 -16.03 6.61 -8.30
N THR A 39 -16.43 7.80 -7.86
CA THR A 39 -16.72 8.10 -6.45
C THR A 39 -18.22 8.12 -6.17
N ARG A 40 -19.06 7.50 -7.02
CA ARG A 40 -20.54 7.56 -6.84
C ARG A 40 -21.04 6.88 -5.56
N SER A 41 -20.32 5.88 -5.07
CA SER A 41 -20.66 5.22 -3.79
C SER A 41 -20.60 6.21 -2.63
N PRO A 42 -21.53 6.13 -1.64
CA PRO A 42 -21.49 6.97 -0.44
C PRO A 42 -20.24 6.73 0.39
N ILE A 43 -19.65 5.53 0.32
CA ILE A 43 -18.42 5.13 1.00
C ILE A 43 -17.37 4.78 -0.05
N PHE A 44 -16.14 5.26 0.11
CA PHE A 44 -15.02 4.88 -0.74
C PHE A 44 -14.35 3.62 -0.17
N ASN A 45 -14.41 2.52 -0.92
CA ASN A 45 -13.90 1.22 -0.46
C ASN A 45 -12.51 0.95 -1.04
N VAL A 46 -11.60 0.48 -0.18
CA VAL A 46 -10.25 0.07 -0.57
C VAL A 46 -9.99 -1.35 -0.05
N LEU A 47 -9.53 -2.22 -0.93
CA LEU A 47 -8.96 -3.52 -0.57
C LEU A 47 -7.46 -3.45 -0.82
N ASP A 48 -6.68 -3.62 0.24
CA ASP A 48 -5.23 -3.76 0.18
C ASP A 48 -4.85 -5.24 0.36
N ALA A 49 -4.57 -5.91 -0.74
CA ALA A 49 -4.40 -7.36 -0.82
C ALA A 49 -2.92 -7.80 -0.68
N GLY A 50 -2.26 -7.31 0.36
CA GLY A 50 -0.84 -7.52 0.64
C GLY A 50 -0.29 -6.31 1.38
N THR A 51 -0.91 -6.00 2.51
CA THR A 51 -0.72 -4.73 3.23
C THR A 51 0.73 -4.50 3.67
N GLY A 52 1.45 -5.58 3.98
CA GLY A 52 2.74 -5.50 4.64
C GLY A 52 2.65 -4.66 5.91
N GLU A 53 3.70 -3.92 6.22
CA GLU A 53 3.70 -2.98 7.36
C GLU A 53 2.85 -1.71 7.16
N GLY A 54 2.17 -1.56 6.01
CA GLY A 54 1.17 -0.53 5.81
C GLY A 54 1.66 0.82 5.28
N THR A 55 2.94 0.99 4.94
CA THR A 55 3.46 2.26 4.39
C THR A 55 2.71 2.75 3.14
N ILE A 56 2.37 1.86 2.20
CA ILE A 56 1.69 2.29 0.96
C ILE A 56 0.26 2.74 1.26
N ILE A 57 -0.51 1.95 2.03
CA ILE A 57 -1.90 2.25 2.33
C ILE A 57 -2.04 3.50 3.21
N SER A 58 -1.16 3.69 4.20
CA SER A 58 -1.16 4.89 5.06
C SER A 58 -0.87 6.18 4.26
N THR A 59 0.10 6.12 3.35
CA THR A 59 0.41 7.24 2.45
C THR A 59 -0.75 7.49 1.48
N PHE A 60 -1.33 6.44 0.91
CA PHE A 60 -2.47 6.53 0.01
C PHE A 60 -3.70 7.12 0.71
N LEU A 61 -3.95 6.73 1.96
CA LEU A 61 -5.03 7.25 2.79
C LEU A 61 -4.91 8.74 3.07
N SER A 62 -3.69 9.19 3.37
CA SER A 62 -3.41 10.62 3.55
C SER A 62 -3.78 11.42 2.30
N GLY A 63 -3.49 10.88 1.11
CA GLY A 63 -3.94 11.43 -0.15
C GLY A 63 -5.45 11.38 -0.34
N LEU A 64 -6.09 10.24 -0.07
CA LEU A 64 -7.54 10.08 -0.16
C LEU A 64 -8.29 11.05 0.75
N HIS A 65 -7.85 11.26 1.99
CA HIS A 65 -8.43 12.25 2.90
C HIS A 65 -8.44 13.66 2.29
N LYS A 66 -7.37 14.03 1.58
CA LYS A 66 -7.31 15.34 0.89
C LYS A 66 -8.28 15.40 -0.30
N TYR A 67 -8.45 14.31 -1.03
CA TYR A 67 -9.31 14.25 -2.22
C TYR A 67 -10.80 14.08 -1.88
N LEU A 68 -11.11 13.39 -0.78
CA LEU A 68 -12.44 12.99 -0.33
C LEU A 68 -12.71 13.45 1.11
N PRO A 69 -12.60 14.76 1.43
CA PRO A 69 -12.55 15.25 2.82
C PRO A 69 -13.79 14.91 3.67
N ASN A 70 -14.96 14.79 3.05
CA ASN A 70 -16.23 14.54 3.74
C ASN A 70 -16.81 13.14 3.47
N LYS A 71 -16.12 12.31 2.69
CA LYS A 71 -16.62 11.00 2.32
C LYS A 71 -15.97 9.93 3.20
N PRO A 72 -16.76 9.06 3.87
CA PRO A 72 -16.20 7.96 4.63
C PRO A 72 -15.35 7.03 3.75
N ILE A 73 -14.24 6.56 4.32
CA ILE A 73 -13.32 5.62 3.67
C ILE A 73 -13.35 4.32 4.47
N PHE A 74 -13.62 3.22 3.79
CA PHE A 74 -13.60 1.87 4.34
C PHE A 74 -12.46 1.08 3.74
N ILE A 75 -11.63 0.48 4.58
CA ILE A 75 -10.42 -0.22 4.16
C ILE A 75 -10.43 -1.63 4.72
N VAL A 76 -10.10 -2.57 3.85
CA VAL A 76 -9.82 -3.94 4.22
C VAL A 76 -8.37 -4.22 3.87
N GLY A 77 -7.53 -4.44 4.88
CA GLY A 77 -6.19 -4.99 4.71
C GLY A 77 -6.22 -6.51 4.75
N LYS A 78 -5.49 -7.16 3.86
CA LYS A 78 -5.27 -8.60 3.85
C LYS A 78 -3.77 -8.86 3.89
N GLU A 79 -3.28 -9.26 5.05
CA GLU A 79 -1.87 -9.59 5.28
C GLU A 79 -1.74 -11.01 5.86
N ILE A 80 -0.68 -11.70 5.47
CA ILE A 80 -0.37 -13.08 5.91
C ILE A 80 0.83 -13.12 6.86
N SER A 81 1.73 -12.15 6.75
CA SER A 81 2.93 -12.02 7.56
C SER A 81 2.58 -11.53 8.96
N ILE A 82 2.77 -12.38 9.96
CA ILE A 82 2.54 -12.02 11.36
C ILE A 82 3.48 -10.90 11.82
N ASP A 83 4.70 -10.86 11.29
CA ASP A 83 5.67 -9.81 11.59
C ASP A 83 5.14 -8.44 11.14
N ASP A 84 4.58 -8.39 9.94
CA ASP A 84 4.00 -7.17 9.38
C ASP A 84 2.70 -6.78 10.11
N ILE A 85 1.87 -7.75 10.47
CA ILE A 85 0.66 -7.52 11.29
C ILE A 85 1.01 -6.92 12.66
N ASN A 86 2.10 -7.36 13.28
CA ASN A 86 2.50 -6.87 14.60
C ASN A 86 3.03 -5.42 14.58
N VAL A 87 3.35 -4.88 13.41
CA VAL A 87 3.83 -3.50 13.26
C VAL A 87 2.81 -2.55 12.63
N LEU A 88 1.64 -3.06 12.21
CA LEU A 88 0.47 -2.27 11.78
C LEU A 88 -0.24 -1.61 12.97
#